data_AF-A0A839PZS5-F1
#
_entry.id   AF-A0A839PZS5-F1
#
_cell.length_a   1.000
_cell.length_b   1.000
_cell.length_c   1.000
_cell.angle_alpha   90.00
_cell.angle_beta   90.00
_cell.angle_gamma   90.00
#
_symmetry.space_group_name_H-M   'P 1'
#
loop_
_entity.id
_entity.type
_entity.pdbx_description
1 polymer ?
#
loop_
_entity_poly.entity_id
_entity_poly.type
_entity_poly.pdbx_seq_one_letter_code
_entity_poly.pdbx_strand_id
1 'polypeptide(L)'
;MTSHTDAVDARDLATLAAVRGLYDRADPVPPDLAERVKFEITVAALQAEVAELVDSALLSTRHATPRHEPTPTESVTFTAASVSLMVTATSDPDRERVTVDGWVTVPGSSIEAVTAEGSRVENADANGRFVLDDLPHGPVHFVIRTRPDDPDARPVITPTVTV
;
A
#
# COMPACT_ATOMS: atom_id res chain seq x y z
N MET A 1 -38.31 29.90 -9.65
CA MET A 1 -37.08 29.11 -9.49
C MET A 1 -36.97 28.73 -8.02
N THR A 2 -37.63 27.65 -7.62
CA THR A 2 -37.64 27.17 -6.24
C THR A 2 -36.49 26.19 -6.04
N SER A 3 -35.80 26.40 -4.93
CA SER A 3 -34.55 25.82 -4.47
C SER A 3 -34.47 24.29 -4.54
N HIS A 4 -33.38 23.74 -5.06
CA HIS A 4 -33.08 22.29 -5.09
C HIS A 4 -32.42 21.79 -3.79
N THR A 5 -32.69 22.46 -2.66
CA THR A 5 -31.99 22.26 -1.38
C THR A 5 -32.91 21.70 -0.29
N ASP A 6 -34.15 21.35 -0.65
CA ASP A 6 -35.08 20.73 0.29
C ASP A 6 -34.60 19.32 0.67
N ALA A 7 -34.90 18.90 1.90
CA ALA A 7 -34.52 17.58 2.38
C ALA A 7 -35.30 16.49 1.63
N VAL A 8 -34.63 15.36 1.35
CA VAL A 8 -35.22 14.20 0.68
C VAL A 8 -36.49 13.78 1.40
N ASP A 9 -37.60 13.76 0.67
CA ASP A 9 -38.91 13.43 1.20
C ASP A 9 -39.38 12.02 0.78
N ALA A 10 -40.58 11.65 1.24
CA ALA A 10 -41.15 10.33 0.92
C ALA A 10 -41.44 10.15 -0.59
N ARG A 11 -41.71 11.23 -1.32
CA ARG A 11 -41.99 11.19 -2.76
C ARG A 11 -40.69 11.02 -3.55
N ASP A 12 -39.61 11.63 -3.10
CA ASP A 12 -38.27 11.41 -3.65
C ASP A 12 -37.87 9.94 -3.51
N LEU A 13 -38.03 9.37 -2.31
CA LEU A 13 -37.75 7.96 -2.06
C LEU A 13 -38.61 7.03 -2.92
N ALA A 14 -39.90 7.33 -3.09
CA ALA A 14 -40.79 6.55 -3.95
C ALA A 14 -40.35 6.61 -5.42
N THR A 15 -39.88 7.78 -5.87
CA THR A 15 -39.37 7.96 -7.23
C THR A 15 -38.07 7.20 -7.44
N LEU A 16 -37.13 7.28 -6.50
CA LEU A 16 -35.87 6.52 -6.53
C LEU A 16 -36.11 5.00 -6.51
N ALA A 17 -37.10 4.53 -5.74
CA ALA A 17 -37.49 3.13 -5.73
C ALA A 17 -38.06 2.67 -7.07
N ALA A 18 -38.87 3.51 -7.74
CA ALA A 18 -39.38 3.23 -9.07
C ALA A 18 -38.27 3.17 -10.13
N VAL A 19 -37.30 4.09 -10.07
CA VAL A 19 -36.11 4.10 -10.93
C VAL A 19 -35.27 2.85 -10.70
N ARG A 20 -35.02 2.47 -9.44
CA ARG A 20 -34.33 1.23 -9.09
C ARG A 20 -35.03 0.01 -9.69
N GLY A 21 -36.34 -0.10 -9.52
CA GLY A 21 -37.12 -1.21 -10.07
C GLY A 21 -37.12 -1.25 -11.60
N LEU A 22 -36.95 -0.11 -12.29
CA LEU A 22 -36.73 -0.08 -13.73
C LEU A 22 -35.38 -0.72 -14.09
N TYR A 23 -34.30 -0.31 -13.43
CA TYR A 23 -32.97 -0.87 -13.66
C TYR A 23 -32.88 -2.36 -13.32
N ASP A 24 -33.50 -2.81 -12.23
CA ASP A 24 -33.55 -4.23 -11.87
C ASP A 24 -34.17 -5.12 -12.99
N ARG A 25 -35.00 -4.54 -13.87
CA ARG A 25 -35.60 -5.25 -15.02
C ARG A 25 -34.87 -5.02 -16.33
N ALA A 26 -34.43 -3.79 -16.59
CA ALA A 26 -33.83 -3.39 -17.86
C ALA A 26 -32.33 -3.74 -17.93
N ASP A 27 -31.65 -3.71 -16.80
CA ASP A 27 -30.21 -3.96 -16.65
C ASP A 27 -29.93 -4.66 -15.30
N PRO A 28 -30.35 -5.93 -15.15
CA PRO A 28 -30.11 -6.68 -13.93
C PRO A 28 -28.61 -6.91 -13.72
N VAL A 29 -28.16 -6.78 -12.46
CA VAL A 29 -26.78 -7.11 -12.10
C VAL A 29 -26.49 -8.58 -12.46
N PRO A 30 -25.42 -8.87 -13.22
CA PRO A 30 -25.06 -10.24 -13.55
C PRO A 30 -24.87 -11.08 -12.27
N PRO A 31 -25.45 -12.29 -12.19
CA PRO A 31 -25.43 -13.09 -10.96
C PRO A 31 -24.02 -13.51 -10.53
N ASP A 32 -23.09 -13.54 -11.49
CA ASP A 32 -21.68 -13.88 -11.33
C ASP A 32 -20.78 -12.66 -11.08
N LEU A 33 -21.32 -11.43 -11.07
CA LEU A 33 -20.50 -10.20 -10.95
C LEU A 33 -19.66 -10.22 -9.67
N ALA A 34 -20.25 -10.62 -8.54
CA ALA A 34 -19.54 -10.69 -7.27
C ALA A 34 -18.41 -11.73 -7.29
N GLU A 35 -18.64 -12.87 -7.94
CA GLU A 35 -17.62 -13.93 -8.09
C GLU A 35 -16.50 -13.48 -9.03
N ARG A 36 -16.84 -12.81 -10.14
CA ARG A 36 -15.87 -12.24 -11.08
C ARG A 36 -15.03 -11.15 -10.44
N VAL A 37 -15.62 -10.23 -9.68
CA VAL A 37 -14.87 -9.20 -8.94
C VAL A 37 -13.96 -9.84 -7.89
N LYS A 38 -14.45 -10.82 -7.13
CA LYS A 38 -13.62 -11.57 -6.17
C LYS A 38 -12.47 -12.30 -6.85
N PHE A 39 -12.74 -12.93 -7.99
CA PHE A 39 -11.74 -13.63 -8.79
C PHE A 39 -10.68 -12.66 -9.30
N GLU A 40 -11.05 -11.53 -9.89
CA GLU A 40 -10.11 -10.51 -10.36
C GLU A 40 -9.28 -9.92 -9.21
N ILE A 41 -9.88 -9.63 -8.05
CA ILE A 41 -9.13 -9.19 -6.86
C ILE A 41 -8.14 -10.27 -6.40
N THR A 42 -8.57 -11.55 -6.40
CA THR A 42 -7.71 -12.68 -6.02
C THR A 42 -6.60 -12.90 -7.02
N VAL A 43 -6.88 -12.74 -8.32
CA VAL A 43 -5.89 -12.80 -9.39
C VAL A 43 -4.93 -11.64 -9.25
N ALA A 44 -5.37 -10.39 -9.08
CA ALA A 44 -4.49 -9.26 -8.83
C ALA A 44 -3.60 -9.47 -7.59
N ALA A 45 -4.15 -10.05 -6.51
CA ALA A 45 -3.39 -10.43 -5.32
C ALA A 45 -2.41 -11.59 -5.55
N LEU A 46 -2.76 -12.56 -6.41
CA LEU A 46 -1.90 -13.68 -6.81
C LEU A 46 -0.87 -13.28 -7.88
N GLN A 47 -1.16 -12.22 -8.63
CA GLN A 47 -0.31 -11.66 -9.66
C GLN A 47 0.69 -10.66 -9.10
N ALA A 48 0.57 -10.31 -7.82
CA ALA A 48 1.61 -9.60 -7.11
C ALA A 48 2.83 -10.52 -6.98
N GLU A 49 3.97 -10.00 -7.44
CA GLU A 49 5.22 -10.67 -7.20
C GLU A 49 5.61 -10.47 -5.73
N VAL A 50 5.76 -11.55 -4.97
CA VAL A 50 6.19 -11.45 -3.58
C VAL A 50 7.71 -11.37 -3.56
N ALA A 51 8.25 -10.26 -3.09
CA ALA A 51 9.69 -10.14 -2.88
C ALA A 51 10.12 -11.06 -1.73
N GLU A 52 11.25 -11.72 -1.85
CA GLU A 52 11.88 -12.44 -0.75
C GLU A 52 12.76 -11.47 0.05
N LEU A 53 12.78 -11.64 1.37
CA LEU A 53 13.69 -10.91 2.25
C LEU A 53 15.05 -11.63 2.22
N VAL A 54 16.09 -10.96 1.69
CA VAL A 54 17.39 -11.61 1.42
C VAL A 54 18.40 -11.43 2.55
N ASP A 55 18.26 -10.40 3.38
CA ASP A 55 19.14 -10.23 4.55
C ASP A 55 18.39 -9.59 5.72
N SER A 56 18.52 -10.24 6.88
CA SER A 56 17.88 -9.91 8.15
C SER A 56 18.89 -10.02 9.30
N ALA A 57 20.14 -9.56 9.10
CA ALA A 57 21.22 -9.76 10.05
C ALA A 57 21.00 -9.22 11.48
N LEU A 58 19.88 -8.55 11.81
CA LEU A 58 19.67 -7.98 13.15
C LEU A 58 18.28 -8.18 13.79
N LEU A 59 17.38 -9.00 13.23
CA LEU A 59 16.11 -9.28 13.92
C LEU A 59 16.23 -10.45 14.90
N SER A 60 16.73 -10.11 16.10
CA SER A 60 16.45 -10.73 17.40
C SER A 60 17.16 -12.04 17.79
N THR A 61 18.41 -11.92 18.28
CA THR A 61 18.88 -12.64 19.49
C THR A 61 20.13 -11.96 20.07
N ARG A 62 19.99 -11.12 21.11
CA ARG A 62 21.05 -10.94 22.13
C ARG A 62 20.51 -10.22 23.37
N HIS A 63 20.10 -11.03 24.34
CA HIS A 63 20.03 -10.60 25.73
C HIS A 63 21.48 -10.43 26.23
N ALA A 64 21.99 -9.19 26.28
CA ALA A 64 23.21 -8.87 27.04
C ALA A 64 23.33 -7.36 27.35
N THR A 65 23.07 -7.04 28.61
CA THR A 65 23.61 -5.91 29.41
C THR A 65 23.07 -4.47 29.18
N PRO A 66 22.82 -3.71 30.26
CA PRO A 66 22.30 -2.35 30.19
C PRO A 66 23.44 -1.33 30.10
N ARG A 67 24.08 -1.16 28.93
CA ARG A 67 24.94 0.03 28.69
C ARG A 67 25.41 0.22 27.23
N HIS A 68 24.50 0.37 26.28
CA HIS A 68 24.81 1.12 25.05
C HIS A 68 23.52 1.57 24.36
N GLU A 69 23.47 2.83 23.97
CA GLU A 69 22.37 3.42 23.19
C GLU A 69 22.18 2.64 21.87
N PRO A 70 20.94 2.28 21.50
CA PRO A 70 20.67 1.59 20.25
C PRO A 70 21.00 2.51 19.06
N THR A 71 21.77 2.01 18.11
CA THR A 71 22.18 2.75 16.89
C THR A 71 21.06 2.66 15.83
N PRO A 72 20.75 3.73 15.07
CA PRO A 72 19.44 3.89 14.41
C PRO A 72 19.44 3.54 12.91
N THR A 73 20.00 2.41 12.49
CA THR A 73 20.19 2.15 11.05
C THR A 73 20.19 0.66 10.70
N GLU A 74 19.04 0.00 10.86
CA GLU A 74 18.85 -1.34 10.32
C GLU A 74 18.38 -1.23 8.86
N SER A 75 19.18 -1.76 7.93
CA SER A 75 18.85 -1.78 6.50
C SER A 75 18.33 -3.16 6.10
N VAL A 76 17.27 -3.17 5.30
CA VAL A 76 16.51 -4.36 4.91
C VAL A 76 16.46 -4.42 3.39
N THR A 77 16.80 -5.58 2.81
CA THR A 77 16.78 -5.77 1.35
C THR A 77 15.76 -6.83 0.95
N PHE A 78 14.85 -6.45 0.07
CA PHE A 78 13.85 -7.28 -0.57
C PHE A 78 14.20 -7.47 -2.04
N THR A 79 14.13 -8.70 -2.53
CA THR A 79 14.35 -8.99 -3.95
C THR A 79 13.20 -9.79 -4.52
N ALA A 80 12.68 -9.35 -5.66
CA ALA A 80 11.83 -10.10 -6.54
C ALA A 80 12.57 -10.31 -7.87
N ALA A 81 12.07 -11.19 -8.74
CA ALA A 81 12.57 -11.35 -10.11
C ALA A 81 12.50 -10.06 -10.94
N SER A 82 11.53 -9.17 -10.70
CA SER A 82 11.41 -7.89 -11.44
C SER A 82 12.08 -6.68 -10.80
N VAL A 83 12.35 -6.69 -9.49
CA VAL A 83 12.87 -5.52 -8.77
C VAL A 83 13.60 -5.91 -7.48
N SER A 84 14.61 -5.13 -7.08
CA SER A 84 15.18 -5.16 -5.73
C SER A 84 14.91 -3.83 -5.03
N LEU A 85 14.48 -3.90 -3.77
CA LEU A 85 14.24 -2.77 -2.89
C LEU A 85 15.14 -2.90 -1.66
N MET A 86 15.91 -1.85 -1.36
CA MET A 86 16.63 -1.70 -0.10
C MET A 86 16.04 -0.52 0.66
N VAL A 87 15.73 -0.72 1.93
CA VAL A 87 15.21 0.34 2.81
C VAL A 87 16.05 0.43 4.07
N THR A 88 16.20 1.63 4.59
CA THR A 88 16.88 1.93 5.84
C THR A 88 15.97 2.81 6.66
N ALA A 89 15.61 2.34 7.86
CA ALA A 89 14.80 3.09 8.79
C ALA A 89 15.67 3.91 9.74
N THR A 90 15.34 5.19 9.86
CA THR A 90 15.95 6.13 10.81
C THR A 90 14.86 6.69 11.71
N SER A 91 14.97 6.40 13.01
CA SER A 91 14.10 6.95 14.05
C SER A 91 14.78 8.13 14.74
N ASP A 92 14.08 9.24 14.87
CA ASP A 92 14.52 10.37 15.69
C ASP A 92 14.04 10.14 17.13
N PRO A 93 14.93 10.08 18.15
CA PRO A 93 14.54 9.82 19.53
C PRO A 93 13.55 10.85 20.12
N ASP A 94 13.45 12.05 19.54
CA ASP A 94 12.50 13.09 19.98
C ASP A 94 11.15 13.05 19.22
N ARG A 95 10.99 12.15 18.24
CA ARG A 95 9.76 12.01 17.44
C ARG A 95 9.27 10.55 17.44
N GLU A 96 7.97 10.33 17.67
CA GLU A 96 7.32 9.00 17.52
C GLU A 96 7.15 8.57 16.04
N ARG A 97 8.00 9.07 15.14
CA ARG A 97 7.86 8.95 13.70
C ARG A 97 9.18 8.50 13.08
N VAL A 98 9.08 7.63 12.09
CA VAL A 98 10.21 7.04 11.36
C VAL A 98 10.33 7.68 9.99
N THR A 99 11.57 7.92 9.57
CA THR A 99 11.91 8.21 8.18
C THR A 99 12.49 6.97 7.56
N VAL A 100 12.02 6.61 6.37
CA VAL A 100 12.54 5.47 5.62
C VAL A 100 13.22 5.97 4.36
N ASP A 101 14.54 5.88 4.33
CA ASP A 101 15.33 6.07 3.11
C ASP A 101 15.30 4.76 2.30
N GLY A 102 15.03 4.85 1.00
CA GLY A 102 14.92 3.66 0.16
C GLY A 102 15.59 3.81 -1.21
N TRP A 103 15.99 2.66 -1.74
CA TRP A 103 16.53 2.52 -3.09
C TRP A 103 15.89 1.35 -3.82
N VAL A 104 15.45 1.58 -5.05
CA VAL A 104 14.83 0.59 -5.92
C VAL A 104 15.61 0.48 -7.23
N THR A 105 15.77 -0.74 -7.76
CA THR A 105 16.55 -0.98 -8.99
C THR A 105 15.87 -0.47 -10.27
N VAL A 106 14.59 -0.13 -10.21
CA VAL A 106 13.80 0.35 -11.36
C VAL A 106 13.45 1.83 -11.13
N PRO A 107 14.16 2.78 -11.76
CA PRO A 107 13.87 4.21 -11.64
C PRO A 107 12.44 4.57 -12.07
N GLY A 108 11.87 5.62 -11.47
CA GLY A 108 10.50 6.05 -11.76
C GLY A 108 9.40 5.10 -11.26
N SER A 109 9.75 4.08 -10.48
CA SER A 109 8.75 3.26 -9.78
C SER A 109 8.02 4.08 -8.72
N SER A 110 6.76 3.77 -8.49
CA SER A 110 5.99 4.29 -7.35
C SER A 110 6.07 3.31 -6.18
N ILE A 111 6.41 3.81 -4.99
CA ILE A 111 6.54 3.03 -3.76
C ILE A 111 5.44 3.48 -2.80
N GLU A 112 4.59 2.55 -2.41
CA GLU A 112 3.57 2.75 -1.39
C GLU A 112 3.95 1.98 -0.12
N ALA A 113 4.13 2.69 0.99
CA ALA A 113 4.26 2.09 2.32
C ALA A 113 2.90 2.01 2.98
N VAL A 114 2.45 0.80 3.30
CA VAL A 114 1.15 0.54 3.92
C VAL A 114 1.37 0.19 5.39
N THR A 115 0.74 0.97 6.26
CA THR A 115 0.83 0.86 7.74
C THR A 115 -0.56 0.70 8.34
N ALA A 116 -0.64 0.55 9.67
CA ALA A 116 -1.92 0.52 10.38
C ALA A 116 -2.68 1.86 10.33
N GLU A 117 -1.99 2.99 10.19
CA GLU A 117 -2.60 4.34 10.17
C GLU A 117 -3.01 4.79 8.76
N GLY A 118 -2.61 4.05 7.73
CA GLY A 118 -2.86 4.38 6.32
C GLY A 118 -1.66 4.07 5.43
N SER A 119 -1.73 4.54 4.19
CA SER A 119 -0.63 4.41 3.24
C SER A 119 -0.01 5.74 2.85
N ARG A 120 1.29 5.71 2.54
CA ARG A 120 2.04 6.83 1.97
C ARG A 120 2.69 6.40 0.68
N VAL A 121 2.63 7.27 -0.32
CA VAL A 121 3.12 7.00 -1.67
C VAL A 121 4.20 8.01 -2.00
N GLU A 122 5.34 7.52 -2.48
CA GLU A 122 6.42 8.34 -3.03
C GLU A 122 6.96 7.73 -4.32
N ASN A 123 7.51 8.58 -5.19
CA ASN A 123 8.09 8.13 -6.45
C ASN A 123 9.61 8.08 -6.35
N ALA A 124 10.20 7.02 -6.88
CA ALA A 124 11.63 6.92 -7.02
C ALA A 124 12.15 7.93 -8.05
N ASP A 125 13.25 8.60 -7.72
CA ASP A 125 13.92 9.51 -8.62
C ASP A 125 14.57 8.76 -9.82
N ALA A 126 15.27 9.52 -10.67
CA ALA A 126 15.97 8.96 -11.84
C ALA A 126 17.07 7.94 -11.49
N ASN A 127 17.53 7.91 -10.23
CA ASN A 127 18.52 6.97 -9.72
C ASN A 127 17.89 5.84 -8.89
N GLY A 128 16.56 5.82 -8.75
CA GLY A 128 15.83 4.85 -7.95
C GLY A 128 15.77 5.18 -6.46
N ARG A 129 16.16 6.38 -6.02
CA ARG A 129 16.10 6.77 -4.60
C ARG A 129 14.74 7.36 -4.26
N PHE A 130 14.24 7.07 -3.06
CA PHE A 130 13.06 7.70 -2.48
C PHE A 130 13.24 7.86 -0.96
N VAL A 131 12.42 8.73 -0.36
CA VAL A 131 12.37 8.93 1.10
C VAL A 131 10.91 9.00 1.50
N LEU A 132 10.51 8.23 2.51
CA LEU A 132 9.19 8.26 3.10
C LEU A 132 9.27 8.83 4.51
N ASP A 133 8.73 10.02 4.68
CA ASP A 133 8.77 10.74 5.95
C ASP A 133 7.51 10.45 6.80
N ASP A 134 7.63 10.63 8.12
CA ASP A 134 6.49 10.70 9.04
C ASP A 134 5.62 9.42 9.03
N LEU A 135 6.30 8.26 8.99
CA LEU A 135 5.67 6.95 9.15
C LEU A 135 5.52 6.61 10.64
N PRO A 136 4.41 5.97 11.05
CA PRO A 136 4.30 5.42 12.40
C PRO A 136 5.26 4.24 12.59
N HIS A 137 5.73 4.05 13.82
CA HIS A 137 6.43 2.83 14.20
C HIS A 137 5.52 1.61 14.09
N GLY A 138 6.09 0.48 13.69
CA GLY A 138 5.39 -0.80 13.66
C GLY A 138 5.42 -1.51 12.30
N PRO A 139 4.45 -2.40 12.05
CA PRO A 139 4.43 -3.22 10.85
C PRO A 139 4.18 -2.38 9.60
N VAL A 140 5.07 -2.48 8.62
CA VAL A 140 4.97 -1.89 7.30
C VAL A 140 5.24 -2.95 6.23
N HIS A 141 4.54 -2.86 5.12
CA HIS A 141 4.93 -3.53 3.88
C HIS A 141 4.93 -2.52 2.74
N PHE A 142 5.74 -2.79 1.72
CA PHE A 142 5.90 -1.92 0.57
C PHE A 142 5.25 -2.54 -0.65
N VAL A 143 4.52 -1.72 -1.40
CA VAL A 143 3.97 -2.05 -2.71
C VAL A 143 4.71 -1.22 -3.75
N ILE A 144 5.42 -1.89 -4.65
CA ILE A 144 6.25 -1.27 -5.69
C ILE A 144 5.54 -1.42 -7.03
N ARG A 145 5.25 -0.30 -7.68
CA ARG A 145 4.70 -0.26 -9.05
C ARG A 145 5.79 0.20 -9.99
N THR A 146 6.37 -0.72 -10.75
CA THR A 146 7.47 -0.45 -11.70
C THR A 146 7.03 0.32 -12.94
N ARG A 147 5.74 0.29 -13.27
CA ARG A 147 5.12 1.10 -14.33
C ARG A 147 3.82 1.71 -13.78
N PRO A 148 3.89 2.87 -13.12
CA PRO A 148 2.71 3.46 -12.46
C PRO A 148 1.61 3.86 -13.45
N ASP A 149 1.94 4.15 -14.71
CA ASP A 149 0.99 4.52 -15.76
C ASP A 149 0.29 3.32 -16.44
N ASP A 150 0.75 2.09 -16.15
CA ASP A 150 0.23 0.86 -16.74
C ASP A 150 -0.61 0.10 -15.69
N PRO A 151 -1.95 0.13 -15.79
CA PRO A 151 -2.83 -0.52 -14.81
C PRO A 151 -2.72 -2.05 -14.84
N ASP A 152 -2.20 -2.63 -15.92
CA ASP A 152 -2.00 -4.08 -16.07
C ASP A 152 -0.60 -4.52 -15.57
N ALA A 153 0.28 -3.57 -15.21
CA ALA A 153 1.59 -3.88 -14.67
C ALA A 153 1.48 -4.47 -13.27
N ARG A 154 2.09 -5.63 -13.09
CA ARG A 154 2.08 -6.36 -11.83
C ARG A 154 2.88 -5.61 -10.76
N PRO A 155 2.28 -5.30 -9.59
CA PRO A 155 3.01 -4.73 -8.48
C PRO A 155 3.87 -5.80 -7.80
N VAL A 156 4.94 -5.36 -7.14
CA VAL A 156 5.76 -6.20 -6.27
C VAL A 156 5.42 -5.84 -4.83
N ILE A 157 5.09 -6.84 -4.02
CA ILE A 157 4.73 -6.66 -2.61
C ILE A 157 5.84 -7.26 -1.75
N THR A 158 6.33 -6.51 -0.76
CA THR A 158 7.28 -7.03 0.21
C THR A 158 6.57 -7.72 1.37
N PRO A 159 7.21 -8.70 2.04
CA PRO A 159 6.80 -9.16 3.34
C PRO A 159 6.74 -8.01 4.33
N THR A 160 5.90 -8.15 5.36
CA THR A 160 5.81 -7.17 6.44
C THR A 160 7.10 -7.17 7.26
N VAL A 161 7.62 -5.98 7.52
CA VAL A 161 8.74 -5.72 8.43
C VAL A 161 8.36 -4.68 9.46
N THR A 162 9.10 -4.62 10.57
CA THR A 162 8.90 -3.62 11.61
C THR A 162 9.90 -2.49 11.41
N VAL A 163 9.41 -1.25 11.37
CA VAL A 163 10.21 -0.01 11.36
C VAL A 163 10.01 0.81 12.62
#